data_AF-A0A9E2Y7G3-F1
#
_entry.id   AF-A0A9E2Y7G3-F1
#
_cell.length_a   1.000
_cell.length_b   1.000
_cell.length_c   1.000
_cell.angle_alpha   90.00
_cell.angle_beta   90.00
_cell.angle_gamma   90.00
#
_symmetry.space_group_name_H-M   'P 1'
#
loop_
_entity.id
_entity.type
_entity.pdbx_description
1 polymer ?
#
loop_
_entity_poly.entity_id
_entity_poly.type
_entity_poly.pdbx_seq_one_letter_code
_entity_poly.pdbx_strand_id
1 'polypeptide(L)'
;MSSKTKSWRRAAARGFVLAAIVAGIVACGAASSGSGMPSIPSAFREARNKMPIEHVVVVIQENRSFDNFFATFPGADGTKSGMAAAMSPDEQSYCRSVGMPVITKPTNVPLQETDLIGSGFGKHQNFDEDTDLDHIYSGFQVERDKGLMDGFDLEGNNANGSGKPVCTYPYQYVNPAQIAPYWDIAKQYVLADHTFQTQGSGSFTAHQDLIAAATDISNDAALIDNPTFFPWGCDANKSVRTAIIKRGGKVYRYGGPFPCLTYATLRDLLDASGVSWKFYA
;
A
#
# COMPACT_ATOMS: atom_id res chain seq x y z
N MET A 1 -54.72 6.10 -40.03
CA MET A 1 -55.01 5.11 -38.96
C MET A 1 -54.24 5.50 -37.70
N SER A 2 -54.87 5.24 -36.55
CA SER A 2 -54.73 5.92 -35.27
C SER A 2 -53.38 5.75 -34.56
N SER A 3 -52.91 6.83 -33.91
CA SER A 3 -51.94 6.82 -32.81
C SER A 3 -52.48 6.05 -31.59
N LYS A 4 -51.61 5.48 -30.74
CA LYS A 4 -51.70 5.58 -29.26
C LYS A 4 -50.32 5.38 -28.60
N THR A 5 -49.82 6.44 -27.98
CA THR A 5 -48.83 6.42 -26.90
C THR A 5 -49.51 5.92 -25.61
N LYS A 6 -48.79 5.20 -24.74
CA LYS A 6 -49.26 4.84 -23.39
C LYS A 6 -48.32 5.41 -22.34
N SER A 7 -48.72 6.57 -21.81
CA SER A 7 -48.28 7.12 -20.54
C SER A 7 -48.79 6.26 -19.38
N TRP A 8 -47.97 6.02 -18.36
CA TRP A 8 -48.46 5.58 -17.05
C TRP A 8 -48.21 6.69 -16.02
N ARG A 9 -49.33 7.25 -15.52
CA ARG A 9 -49.35 8.20 -14.40
C ARG A 9 -49.38 7.43 -13.09
N ARG A 10 -48.45 7.81 -12.20
CA ARG A 10 -48.56 7.99 -10.74
C ARG A 10 -49.76 7.34 -10.05
N ALA A 11 -49.48 6.38 -9.17
CA ALA A 11 -50.26 6.16 -7.94
C ALA A 11 -49.36 6.55 -6.75
N ALA A 12 -49.85 7.50 -5.95
CA ALA A 12 -49.24 7.94 -4.71
C ALA A 12 -49.93 7.25 -3.53
N ALA A 13 -49.15 6.70 -2.61
CA ALA A 13 -49.50 6.47 -1.20
C ALA A 13 -48.17 6.36 -0.44
N ARG A 14 -47.65 7.46 0.12
CA ARG A 14 -47.78 7.85 1.53
C ARG A 14 -47.43 6.72 2.52
N GLY A 15 -46.17 6.73 2.96
CA GLY A 15 -45.66 6.05 4.14
C GLY A 15 -44.34 6.70 4.57
N PHE A 16 -44.43 7.59 5.55
CA PHE A 16 -43.31 8.30 6.18
C PHE A 16 -42.45 7.33 7.00
N VAL A 17 -41.15 7.23 6.74
CA VAL A 17 -40.11 7.12 7.79
C VAL A 17 -38.90 7.95 7.32
N LEU A 18 -38.74 9.12 7.92
CA LEU A 18 -37.50 9.89 7.90
C LEU A 18 -36.49 9.17 8.80
N ALA A 19 -35.51 8.47 8.22
CA ALA A 19 -34.25 8.21 8.90
C ALA A 19 -33.30 9.35 8.54
N ALA A 20 -33.23 10.35 9.43
CA ALA A 20 -32.24 11.40 9.37
C ALA A 20 -30.86 10.78 9.63
N ILE A 21 -30.04 10.64 8.58
CA ILE A 21 -28.60 10.44 8.74
C ILE A 21 -28.02 11.82 9.09
N VAL A 22 -27.93 12.08 10.39
CA VAL A 22 -27.15 13.21 10.90
C VAL A 22 -25.68 12.88 10.71
N ALA A 23 -24.99 13.78 10.02
CA ALA A 23 -23.57 13.75 9.76
C ALA A 23 -22.76 13.70 11.07
N GLY A 24 -21.82 12.76 11.13
CA GLY A 24 -20.68 12.81 12.06
C GLY A 24 -19.45 13.34 11.33
N ILE A 25 -19.41 14.65 11.09
CA ILE A 25 -18.15 15.33 10.75
C ILE A 25 -17.27 15.25 11.99
N VAL A 26 -16.26 14.39 11.98
CA VAL A 26 -15.20 14.46 12.99
C VAL A 26 -14.36 15.68 12.66
N ALA A 27 -14.72 16.82 13.27
CA ALA A 27 -13.88 18.00 13.29
C ALA A 27 -12.60 17.64 14.05
N CYS A 28 -11.47 17.65 13.34
CA CYS A 28 -10.15 17.57 13.94
C CYS A 28 -9.88 18.90 14.66
N GLY A 29 -10.31 18.99 15.91
CA GLY A 29 -10.00 20.10 16.80
C GLY A 29 -8.70 19.81 17.53
N ALA A 30 -7.67 20.61 17.28
CA ALA A 30 -6.43 20.60 18.04
C ALA A 30 -6.72 20.84 19.53
N ALA A 31 -6.30 19.92 20.39
CA ALA A 31 -6.18 20.15 21.83
C ALA A 31 -4.91 19.48 22.37
N SER A 32 -4.06 20.34 22.90
CA SER A 32 -2.87 20.16 23.71
C SER A 32 -2.83 18.95 24.65
N SER A 33 -1.66 18.30 24.67
CA SER A 33 -0.91 17.87 25.86
C SER A 33 -1.71 17.26 27.02
N GLY A 34 -2.02 15.97 26.89
CA GLY A 34 -2.39 15.11 28.02
C GLY A 34 -2.15 13.66 27.62
N SER A 35 -1.15 13.03 28.21
CA SER A 35 -0.83 11.60 28.08
C SER A 35 -1.89 10.74 28.79
N GLY A 36 -3.13 10.81 28.33
CA GLY A 36 -4.20 9.88 28.66
C GLY A 36 -4.56 9.11 27.41
N MET A 37 -4.48 7.77 27.46
CA MET A 37 -5.02 6.95 26.38
C MET A 37 -6.47 7.36 26.12
N PRO A 38 -6.89 7.53 24.85
CA PRO A 38 -8.29 7.74 24.52
C PRO A 38 -9.16 6.70 25.22
N SER A 39 -10.17 7.15 25.98
CA SER A 39 -11.09 6.24 26.65
C SER A 39 -11.85 5.43 25.60
N ILE A 40 -11.70 4.10 25.65
CA ILE A 40 -12.38 3.17 24.73
C ILE A 40 -13.91 3.37 24.85
N PRO A 41 -14.62 3.70 23.75
CA PRO A 41 -16.07 3.91 23.78
C PRO A 41 -16.82 2.68 24.32
N SER A 42 -17.95 2.88 25.02
CA SER A 42 -18.74 1.81 25.63
C SER A 42 -19.15 0.69 24.65
N ALA A 43 -19.35 1.04 23.37
CA ALA A 43 -19.66 0.09 22.31
C ALA A 43 -18.54 -0.94 22.09
N PHE A 44 -17.27 -0.55 22.25
CA PHE A 44 -16.13 -1.47 22.16
C PHE A 44 -16.03 -2.39 23.38
N ARG A 45 -16.45 -1.94 24.58
CA ARG A 45 -16.50 -2.82 25.77
C ARG A 45 -17.55 -3.91 25.62
N GLU A 46 -18.73 -3.58 25.08
CA GLU A 46 -19.77 -4.57 24.85
C GLU A 46 -19.40 -5.54 23.72
N ALA A 47 -18.77 -5.03 22.64
CA ALA A 47 -18.21 -5.86 21.59
C ALA A 47 -17.15 -6.82 22.15
N ARG A 48 -16.21 -6.35 22.98
CA ARG A 48 -15.16 -7.19 23.60
C ARG A 48 -15.72 -8.41 24.33
N ASN A 49 -16.82 -8.27 25.05
CA ASN A 49 -17.43 -9.37 25.80
C ASN A 49 -18.19 -10.37 24.91
N LYS A 50 -18.39 -10.04 23.62
CA LYS A 50 -19.10 -10.87 22.63
C LYS A 50 -18.19 -11.31 21.47
N MET A 51 -16.94 -10.86 21.40
CA MET A 51 -16.00 -11.23 20.34
C MET A 51 -15.50 -12.67 20.56
N PRO A 52 -15.77 -13.61 19.63
CA PRO A 52 -15.32 -14.98 19.76
C PRO A 52 -13.83 -15.17 19.42
N ILE A 53 -13.13 -14.10 19.03
CA ILE A 53 -11.72 -14.15 18.60
C ILE A 53 -10.82 -14.02 19.84
N GLU A 54 -10.14 -15.10 20.19
CA GLU A 54 -9.16 -15.14 21.29
C GLU A 54 -7.71 -14.99 20.81
N HIS A 55 -7.44 -15.34 19.55
CA HIS A 55 -6.11 -15.31 18.95
C HIS A 55 -6.13 -14.61 17.61
N VAL A 56 -5.20 -13.67 17.43
CA VAL A 56 -4.96 -12.98 16.16
C VAL A 56 -3.56 -13.33 15.69
N VAL A 57 -3.46 -13.91 14.50
CA VAL A 57 -2.19 -14.15 13.82
C VAL A 57 -2.14 -13.22 12.61
N VAL A 58 -1.13 -12.35 12.58
CA VAL A 58 -0.91 -11.43 11.47
C VAL A 58 0.29 -11.95 10.69
N VAL A 59 0.07 -12.34 9.44
CA VAL A 59 1.12 -12.78 8.51
C VAL A 59 1.43 -11.60 7.59
N ILE A 60 2.65 -11.08 7.67
CA ILE A 60 3.11 -9.92 6.89
C ILE A 60 3.96 -10.41 5.73
N GLN A 61 3.51 -10.10 4.52
CA GLN A 61 4.18 -10.41 3.26
C GLN A 61 4.76 -9.13 2.65
N GLU A 62 5.67 -9.27 1.69
CA GLU A 62 6.45 -8.16 1.13
C GLU A 62 6.19 -7.96 -0.38
N ASN A 63 6.37 -6.70 -0.82
CA ASN A 63 6.63 -6.26 -2.20
C ASN A 63 5.67 -6.74 -3.31
N ARG A 64 4.36 -6.82 -3.04
CA ARG A 64 3.35 -7.15 -4.04
C ARG A 64 2.10 -6.27 -3.89
N SER A 65 1.66 -5.66 -5.00
CA SER A 65 0.41 -4.88 -5.03
C SER A 65 -0.82 -5.79 -5.07
N PHE A 66 -1.99 -5.23 -4.76
CA PHE A 66 -3.25 -5.97 -4.86
C PHE A 66 -3.48 -6.53 -6.27
N ASP A 67 -3.33 -5.68 -7.29
CA ASP A 67 -3.53 -6.08 -8.69
C ASP A 67 -2.50 -7.11 -9.16
N ASN A 68 -1.29 -7.10 -8.59
CA ASN A 68 -0.32 -8.13 -8.94
C ASN A 68 -0.78 -9.54 -8.55
N PHE A 69 -1.53 -9.71 -7.45
CA PHE A 69 -2.02 -11.02 -6.99
C PHE A 69 -3.49 -11.31 -7.31
N PHE A 70 -4.33 -10.27 -7.36
CA PHE A 70 -5.78 -10.41 -7.33
C PHE A 70 -6.51 -9.62 -8.44
N ALA A 71 -5.81 -9.03 -9.40
CA ALA A 71 -6.43 -8.33 -10.56
C ALA A 71 -7.48 -9.17 -11.30
N THR A 72 -7.30 -10.50 -11.32
CA THR A 72 -8.19 -11.44 -12.00
C THR A 72 -9.06 -12.25 -11.04
N PHE A 73 -9.02 -11.96 -9.74
CA PHE A 73 -9.83 -12.66 -8.74
C PHE A 73 -11.32 -12.34 -8.95
N PRO A 74 -12.22 -13.34 -9.02
CA PRO A 74 -13.63 -13.10 -9.28
C PRO A 74 -14.29 -12.23 -8.21
N GLY A 75 -14.83 -11.08 -8.62
CA GLY A 75 -15.57 -10.16 -7.74
C GLY A 75 -14.70 -9.18 -6.96
N ALA A 76 -13.38 -9.23 -7.09
CA ALA A 76 -12.47 -8.21 -6.55
C ALA A 76 -12.52 -6.92 -7.38
N ASP A 77 -12.38 -5.77 -6.71
CA ASP A 77 -12.14 -4.49 -7.36
C ASP A 77 -10.65 -4.32 -7.73
N GLY A 78 -10.26 -4.93 -8.86
CA GLY A 78 -8.91 -4.83 -9.42
C GLY A 78 -8.90 -4.31 -10.85
N THR A 79 -7.72 -3.89 -11.34
CA THR A 79 -7.52 -3.44 -12.72
C THR A 79 -6.88 -4.52 -13.61
N LYS A 80 -7.16 -4.46 -14.91
CA LYS A 80 -6.56 -5.34 -15.93
C LYS A 80 -5.70 -4.58 -16.93
N SER A 81 -5.46 -3.29 -16.69
CA SER A 81 -4.60 -2.44 -17.51
C SER A 81 -4.18 -1.19 -16.75
N GLY A 82 -3.06 -0.58 -17.16
CA GLY A 82 -2.62 0.73 -16.67
C GLY A 82 -2.22 1.66 -17.82
N MET A 83 -2.24 2.97 -17.58
CA MET A 83 -1.75 3.95 -18.55
C MET A 83 -0.23 3.99 -18.50
N ALA A 84 0.41 3.81 -19.67
CA ALA A 84 1.85 4.00 -19.84
C ALA A 84 2.16 5.28 -20.61
N ALA A 85 3.25 5.93 -20.26
CA ALA A 85 3.76 7.11 -20.94
C ALA A 85 4.52 6.75 -22.22
N ALA A 86 4.82 7.77 -23.04
CA ALA A 86 5.69 7.58 -24.19
C ALA A 86 7.16 7.47 -23.75
N MET A 87 7.83 6.40 -24.17
CA MET A 87 9.26 6.18 -23.91
C MET A 87 10.13 7.13 -24.75
N SER A 88 11.21 7.62 -24.17
CA SER A 88 12.31 8.29 -24.87
C SER A 88 13.01 7.34 -25.86
N PRO A 89 13.73 7.84 -26.89
CA PRO A 89 14.44 6.99 -27.84
C PRO A 89 15.40 5.97 -27.19
N ASP A 90 16.07 6.36 -26.09
CA ASP A 90 17.00 5.49 -25.36
C ASP A 90 16.26 4.37 -24.62
N GLU A 91 15.14 4.70 -23.96
CA GLU A 91 14.24 3.72 -23.35
C GLU A 91 13.67 2.74 -24.38
N GLN A 92 13.20 3.26 -25.53
CA GLN A 92 12.70 2.42 -26.62
C GLN A 92 13.77 1.45 -27.14
N SER A 93 15.02 1.91 -27.24
CA SER A 93 16.15 1.07 -27.64
C SER A 93 16.44 -0.02 -26.62
N TYR A 94 16.46 0.33 -25.33
CA TYR A 94 16.67 -0.61 -24.25
C TYR A 94 15.55 -1.65 -24.15
N CYS A 95 14.29 -1.23 -24.06
CA CYS A 95 13.14 -2.12 -23.92
C CYS A 95 13.06 -3.10 -25.10
N ARG A 96 13.36 -2.64 -26.32
CA ARG A 96 13.47 -3.52 -27.50
C ARG A 96 14.59 -4.55 -27.35
N SER A 97 15.76 -4.16 -26.81
CA SER A 97 16.90 -5.07 -26.64
C SER A 97 16.64 -6.20 -25.63
N VAL A 98 15.73 -5.97 -24.67
CA VAL A 98 15.32 -6.96 -23.66
C VAL A 98 13.99 -7.65 -24.00
N GLY A 99 13.48 -7.45 -25.21
CA GLY A 99 12.24 -8.09 -25.68
C GLY A 99 10.95 -7.58 -25.05
N MET A 100 10.99 -6.43 -24.37
CA MET A 100 9.82 -5.79 -23.79
C MET A 100 9.08 -4.93 -24.82
N PRO A 101 7.73 -4.83 -24.73
CA PRO A 101 6.94 -3.89 -25.53
C PRO A 101 7.47 -2.46 -25.46
N VAL A 102 7.44 -1.77 -26.61
CA VAL A 102 7.88 -0.38 -26.73
C VAL A 102 6.67 0.54 -26.85
N ILE A 103 6.57 1.54 -25.96
CA ILE A 103 5.48 2.51 -25.95
C ILE A 103 5.94 3.81 -26.61
N THR A 104 5.40 4.12 -27.79
CA THR A 104 5.79 5.31 -28.58
C THR A 104 4.86 6.51 -28.40
N LYS A 105 3.70 6.30 -27.75
CA LYS A 105 2.71 7.31 -27.40
C LYS A 105 1.95 6.85 -26.16
N PRO A 106 1.40 7.76 -25.33
CA PRO A 106 0.62 7.37 -24.17
C PRO A 106 -0.47 6.37 -24.54
N THR A 107 -0.49 5.22 -23.87
CA THR A 107 -1.34 4.08 -24.24
C THR A 107 -1.72 3.28 -23.01
N ASN A 108 -2.97 2.81 -22.96
CA ASN A 108 -3.43 1.86 -21.96
C ASN A 108 -2.84 0.46 -22.26
N VAL A 109 -1.97 -0.03 -21.39
CA VAL A 109 -1.27 -1.32 -21.49
C VAL A 109 -2.04 -2.37 -20.68
N PRO A 110 -2.53 -3.47 -21.30
CA PRO A 110 -3.12 -4.59 -20.56
C PRO A 110 -2.09 -5.24 -19.65
N LEU A 111 -2.48 -5.57 -18.42
CA LEU A 111 -1.64 -6.35 -17.53
C LEU A 111 -1.37 -7.73 -18.16
N GLN A 112 -0.11 -8.14 -18.20
CA GLN A 112 0.29 -9.44 -18.69
C GLN A 112 0.37 -10.45 -17.55
N GLU A 113 -0.11 -11.66 -17.78
CA GLU A 113 0.15 -12.76 -16.85
C GLU A 113 1.64 -13.10 -16.87
N THR A 114 2.22 -13.22 -15.69
CA THR A 114 3.62 -13.61 -15.50
C THR A 114 3.72 -14.76 -14.51
N ASP A 115 4.81 -15.52 -14.55
CA ASP A 115 5.08 -16.52 -13.52
C ASP A 115 5.44 -15.84 -12.19
N LEU A 116 5.10 -16.46 -11.07
CA LEU A 116 5.67 -16.16 -9.76
C LEU A 116 7.15 -16.53 -9.79
N ILE A 117 8.01 -15.58 -10.13
CA ILE A 117 9.46 -15.76 -10.04
C ILE A 117 9.84 -15.59 -8.56
N GLY A 118 10.56 -16.56 -7.99
CA GLY A 118 10.64 -16.67 -6.52
C GLY A 118 11.66 -17.65 -5.96
N SER A 119 12.95 -17.47 -6.24
CA SER A 119 14.01 -18.02 -5.36
C SER A 119 14.47 -16.99 -4.30
N GLY A 120 13.61 -16.07 -3.86
CA GLY A 120 13.98 -15.06 -2.87
C GLY A 120 15.24 -14.27 -3.28
N PHE A 121 15.92 -13.68 -2.30
CA PHE A 121 17.18 -12.93 -2.49
C PHE A 121 18.37 -13.84 -2.90
N GLY A 122 18.29 -14.58 -4.00
CA GLY A 122 19.32 -15.55 -4.39
C GLY A 122 19.34 -16.02 -5.85
N LYS A 123 20.33 -15.48 -6.59
CA LYS A 123 21.09 -15.97 -7.77
C LYS A 123 20.39 -16.92 -8.77
N HIS A 124 19.71 -16.34 -9.75
CA HIS A 124 19.19 -16.84 -11.00
C HIS A 124 18.99 -15.66 -11.97
N GLN A 125 19.38 -15.86 -13.23
CA GLN A 125 19.32 -14.85 -14.30
C GLN A 125 17.90 -14.56 -14.80
N ASN A 126 16.97 -14.28 -13.88
CA ASN A 126 15.59 -13.93 -14.15
C ASN A 126 15.39 -12.45 -13.82
N PHE A 127 14.64 -11.74 -14.66
CA PHE A 127 14.38 -10.31 -14.51
C PHE A 127 13.91 -9.91 -13.09
N ASP A 128 13.24 -10.77 -12.33
CA ASP A 128 12.81 -10.47 -10.95
C ASP A 128 13.99 -10.36 -9.95
N GLU A 129 15.18 -10.91 -10.24
CA GLU A 129 16.39 -10.67 -9.42
C GLU A 129 17.01 -9.29 -9.65
N ASP A 130 16.78 -8.73 -10.83
CA ASP A 130 17.32 -7.44 -11.25
C ASP A 130 16.25 -6.33 -11.26
N THR A 131 15.00 -6.62 -10.88
CA THR A 131 13.87 -5.70 -11.11
C THR A 131 12.86 -5.61 -9.93
N ASP A 132 13.31 -5.47 -8.67
CA ASP A 132 12.44 -4.96 -7.60
C ASP A 132 12.10 -3.50 -7.92
N LEU A 133 10.81 -3.20 -8.11
CA LEU A 133 10.34 -1.85 -8.47
C LEU A 133 10.65 -0.86 -7.33
N ASP A 134 10.78 0.43 -7.63
CA ASP A 134 11.05 1.41 -6.58
C ASP A 134 9.85 1.56 -5.64
N HIS A 135 9.99 1.00 -4.45
CA HIS A 135 8.98 1.05 -3.41
C HIS A 135 9.36 2.02 -2.28
N ILE A 136 10.24 3.00 -2.53
CA ILE A 136 10.50 4.12 -1.62
C ILE A 136 9.64 5.34 -1.97
N TYR A 137 9.60 6.32 -1.07
CA TYR A 137 8.75 7.50 -1.22
C TYR A 137 8.94 8.31 -2.52
N SER A 138 10.15 8.33 -3.10
CA SER A 138 10.37 9.00 -4.39
C SER A 138 9.70 8.27 -5.54
N GLY A 139 9.81 6.94 -5.62
CA GLY A 139 9.15 6.10 -6.62
C GLY A 139 7.64 6.26 -6.52
N PHE A 140 7.08 6.10 -5.32
CA PHE A 140 5.66 6.32 -5.07
C PHE A 140 5.14 7.69 -5.55
N GLN A 141 5.93 8.76 -5.40
CA GLN A 141 5.54 10.09 -5.88
C GLN A 141 5.49 10.16 -7.41
N VAL A 142 6.40 9.48 -8.10
CA VAL A 142 6.45 9.37 -9.56
C VAL A 142 5.26 8.52 -10.04
N GLU A 143 5.11 7.31 -9.51
CA GLU A 143 4.09 6.36 -9.97
C GLU A 143 2.66 6.87 -9.76
N ARG A 144 2.40 7.49 -8.60
CA ARG A 144 1.09 8.06 -8.29
C ARG A 144 0.74 9.25 -9.19
N ASP A 145 1.75 9.97 -9.70
CA ASP A 145 1.67 11.24 -10.42
C ASP A 145 0.47 12.12 -10.00
N LYS A 146 0.52 12.65 -8.76
CA LYS A 146 -0.52 13.54 -8.21
C LYS A 146 -1.96 12.96 -8.25
N GLY A 147 -2.09 11.64 -8.34
CA GLY A 147 -3.36 10.92 -8.40
C GLY A 147 -3.81 10.55 -9.82
N LEU A 148 -3.00 10.80 -10.84
CA LEU A 148 -3.28 10.38 -12.22
C LEU A 148 -3.03 8.88 -12.44
N MET A 149 -2.14 8.27 -11.65
CA MET A 149 -1.83 6.84 -11.67
C MET A 149 -1.33 6.34 -13.04
N ASP A 150 -0.58 7.19 -13.75
CA ASP A 150 -0.03 6.95 -15.09
C ASP A 150 1.51 7.06 -15.12
N GLY A 151 2.16 6.95 -13.95
CA GLY A 151 3.61 7.08 -13.81
C GLY A 151 4.35 5.77 -13.53
N PHE A 152 3.70 4.61 -13.57
CA PHE A 152 4.31 3.33 -13.18
C PHE A 152 5.49 2.93 -14.07
N ASP A 153 5.48 3.29 -15.36
CA ASP A 153 6.62 3.08 -16.29
C ASP A 153 7.66 4.21 -16.27
N LEU A 154 7.42 5.26 -15.48
CA LEU A 154 8.26 6.46 -15.43
C LEU A 154 9.30 6.42 -14.31
N GLU A 155 9.57 5.27 -13.71
CA GLU A 155 10.66 5.09 -12.76
C GLU A 155 12.02 5.30 -13.46
N GLY A 156 12.39 6.58 -13.61
CA GLY A 156 13.52 7.06 -14.41
C GLY A 156 14.89 6.81 -13.80
N ASN A 157 14.97 5.94 -12.79
CA ASN A 157 16.18 5.31 -12.27
C ASN A 157 15.81 4.10 -11.41
N ASN A 158 15.27 3.07 -12.07
CA ASN A 158 15.58 1.66 -11.82
C ASN A 158 14.67 0.89 -10.89
N ALA A 159 14.22 -0.25 -11.41
CA ALA A 159 14.10 -1.40 -10.56
C ALA A 159 15.48 -1.80 -10.00
N ASN A 160 15.59 -1.95 -8.68
CA ASN A 160 16.80 -2.29 -7.93
C ASN A 160 18.01 -1.33 -8.05
N GLY A 161 17.84 -0.09 -8.50
CA GLY A 161 19.01 0.81 -8.66
C GLY A 161 19.94 0.46 -9.85
N SER A 162 19.50 -0.40 -10.78
CA SER A 162 20.22 -0.97 -11.93
C SER A 162 20.71 -0.01 -13.05
N GLY A 163 20.35 1.27 -13.02
CA GLY A 163 20.49 2.22 -14.14
C GLY A 163 19.54 1.99 -15.33
N LYS A 164 18.56 1.08 -15.25
CA LYS A 164 17.73 0.64 -16.39
C LYS A 164 16.25 1.05 -16.29
N PRO A 165 15.61 1.37 -17.44
CA PRO A 165 14.16 1.58 -17.52
C PRO A 165 13.38 0.33 -17.09
N VAL A 166 12.26 0.52 -16.40
CA VAL A 166 11.34 -0.55 -16.01
C VAL A 166 10.49 -1.07 -17.19
N CYS A 167 10.46 -0.34 -18.30
CA CYS A 167 9.67 -0.70 -19.49
C CYS A 167 8.20 -0.96 -19.12
N THR A 168 7.57 -2.00 -19.67
CA THR A 168 6.22 -2.41 -19.30
C THR A 168 6.17 -3.43 -18.15
N TYR A 169 7.27 -3.61 -17.41
CA TYR A 169 7.34 -4.57 -16.29
C TYR A 169 6.29 -4.36 -15.19
N PRO A 170 5.94 -3.12 -14.78
CA PRO A 170 4.90 -2.90 -13.77
C PRO A 170 3.51 -3.38 -14.20
N TYR A 171 3.27 -3.52 -15.51
CA TYR A 171 1.96 -3.91 -16.06
C TYR A 171 1.82 -5.43 -16.13
N GLN A 172 1.91 -6.10 -14.98
CA GLN A 172 1.81 -7.55 -14.90
C GLN A 172 1.08 -8.04 -13.63
N TYR A 173 0.48 -9.22 -13.73
CA TYR A 173 -0.09 -9.95 -12.59
C TYR A 173 0.44 -11.39 -12.59
N VAL A 174 0.57 -11.97 -11.41
CA VAL A 174 1.08 -13.33 -11.24
C VAL A 174 0.03 -14.36 -11.63
N ASN A 175 0.45 -15.42 -12.31
CA ASN A 175 -0.36 -16.58 -12.62
C ASN A 175 -1.06 -17.11 -11.35
N PRO A 176 -2.40 -17.06 -11.28
CA PRO A 176 -3.16 -17.48 -10.10
C PRO A 176 -2.89 -18.90 -9.63
N ALA A 177 -2.49 -19.81 -10.54
CA ALA A 177 -2.15 -21.19 -10.20
C ALA A 177 -0.91 -21.29 -9.30
N GLN A 178 0.03 -20.36 -9.40
CA GLN A 178 1.26 -20.34 -8.59
C GLN A 178 1.08 -19.65 -7.23
N ILE A 179 -0.02 -18.90 -7.05
CA ILE A 179 -0.43 -18.28 -5.79
C ILE A 179 -1.74 -18.88 -5.25
N ALA A 180 -2.02 -20.14 -5.61
CA ALA A 180 -3.24 -20.85 -5.24
C ALA A 180 -3.57 -20.78 -3.73
N PRO A 181 -2.60 -20.89 -2.79
CA PRO A 181 -2.90 -20.75 -1.36
C PRO A 181 -3.55 -19.40 -0.99
N TYR A 182 -3.12 -18.29 -1.59
CA TYR A 182 -3.72 -16.97 -1.35
C TYR A 182 -5.14 -16.90 -1.91
N TRP A 183 -5.34 -17.43 -3.11
CA TRP A 183 -6.65 -17.46 -3.76
C TRP A 183 -7.63 -18.37 -3.03
N ASP A 184 -7.19 -19.49 -2.47
CA ASP A 184 -8.06 -20.40 -1.72
C ASP A 184 -8.47 -19.79 -0.37
N ILE A 185 -7.56 -19.09 0.31
CA ILE A 185 -7.91 -18.28 1.49
C ILE A 185 -8.94 -17.20 1.11
N ALA A 186 -8.72 -16.46 0.03
CA ALA A 186 -9.64 -15.41 -0.42
C ALA A 186 -11.03 -15.94 -0.81
N LYS A 187 -11.11 -17.13 -1.44
CA LYS A 187 -12.40 -17.79 -1.77
C LYS A 187 -13.14 -18.30 -0.53
N GLN A 188 -12.39 -18.81 0.46
CA GLN A 188 -12.97 -19.40 1.66
C GLN A 188 -13.38 -18.35 2.69
N TYR A 189 -12.67 -17.21 2.72
CA TYR A 189 -12.84 -16.16 3.72
C TYR A 189 -13.12 -14.81 3.06
N VAL A 190 -12.62 -13.72 3.64
CA VAL A 190 -12.83 -12.36 3.15
C VAL A 190 -11.56 -11.87 2.49
N LEU A 191 -11.68 -11.38 1.26
CA LEU A 191 -10.68 -10.57 0.59
C LEU A 191 -11.05 -9.10 0.76
N ALA A 192 -10.18 -8.33 1.41
CA ALA A 192 -10.35 -6.89 1.56
C ALA A 192 -9.65 -6.15 0.41
N ASP A 193 -10.40 -5.81 -0.64
CA ASP A 193 -9.91 -5.17 -1.88
C ASP A 193 -9.79 -3.64 -1.80
N HIS A 194 -10.13 -3.04 -0.67
CA HIS A 194 -9.96 -1.61 -0.37
C HIS A 194 -9.03 -1.39 0.82
N THR A 195 -7.93 -2.15 0.87
CA THR A 195 -6.89 -2.04 1.90
C THR A 195 -5.67 -1.35 1.33
N PHE A 196 -5.36 -0.16 1.82
CA PHE A 196 -4.24 0.65 1.33
C PHE A 196 -3.15 0.78 2.39
N GLN A 197 -1.91 0.93 1.93
CA GLN A 197 -0.79 1.31 2.80
C GLN A 197 -1.07 2.63 3.53
N THR A 198 -0.66 2.73 4.79
CA THR A 198 -0.81 3.93 5.63
C THR A 198 -0.09 5.15 5.03
N GLN A 199 1.03 4.89 4.37
CA GLN A 199 1.94 5.88 3.79
C GLN A 199 2.59 5.31 2.53
N GLY A 200 3.20 6.16 1.71
CA GLY A 200 3.74 5.76 0.39
C GLY A 200 5.25 5.55 0.34
N SER A 201 5.84 4.81 1.27
CA SER A 201 7.29 4.53 1.36
C SER A 201 7.54 3.07 1.75
N GLY A 202 8.80 2.66 1.76
CA GLY A 202 9.22 1.26 1.82
C GLY A 202 9.03 0.56 3.16
N SER A 203 9.52 -0.68 3.22
CA SER A 203 9.24 -1.64 4.29
C SER A 203 9.63 -1.14 5.69
N PHE A 204 10.76 -0.42 5.84
CA PHE A 204 11.16 0.13 7.14
C PHE A 204 10.07 1.05 7.71
N THR A 205 9.47 1.90 6.89
CA THR A 205 8.41 2.83 7.27
C THR A 205 7.10 2.09 7.51
N ALA A 206 6.72 1.20 6.59
CA ALA A 206 5.48 0.42 6.69
C ALA A 206 5.42 -0.46 7.95
N HIS A 207 6.54 -1.10 8.33
CA HIS A 207 6.62 -1.94 9.52
C HIS A 207 6.50 -1.14 10.82
N GLN A 208 7.03 0.09 10.84
CA GLN A 208 6.81 0.99 11.97
C GLN A 208 5.33 1.37 12.09
N ASP A 209 4.69 1.75 10.99
CA ASP A 209 3.28 2.14 10.98
C ASP A 209 2.35 0.96 11.34
N LEU A 210 2.71 -0.27 10.97
CA LEU A 210 1.96 -1.47 11.37
C LEU A 210 1.83 -1.59 12.90
N ILE A 211 2.88 -1.27 13.64
CA ILE A 211 2.91 -1.44 15.10
C ILE A 211 2.69 -0.15 15.87
N ALA A 212 2.87 1.03 15.28
CA ALA A 212 2.78 2.31 15.97
C ALA A 212 1.67 3.22 15.43
N ALA A 213 1.11 2.92 14.24
CA ALA A 213 0.13 3.72 13.51
C ALA A 213 0.52 5.17 13.17
N ALA A 214 1.60 5.70 13.76
CA ALA A 214 2.18 6.98 13.43
C ALA A 214 3.67 7.01 13.78
N THR A 215 4.47 7.65 12.92
CA THR A 215 5.88 7.97 13.16
C THR A 215 6.12 9.49 13.22
N ASP A 216 5.08 10.25 13.62
CA ASP A 216 5.12 11.70 13.78
C ASP A 216 6.24 12.11 14.77
N ILE A 217 7.19 12.90 14.29
CA ILE A 217 8.35 13.36 15.07
C ILE A 217 8.11 14.77 15.61
N SER A 218 7.46 15.62 14.82
CA SER A 218 7.16 17.01 15.16
C SER A 218 5.96 17.54 14.37
N ASN A 219 5.61 18.81 14.59
CA ASN A 219 4.54 19.46 13.84
C ASN A 219 4.78 19.48 12.31
N ASP A 220 6.03 19.43 11.86
CA ASP A 220 6.40 19.54 10.44
C ASP A 220 7.03 18.24 9.86
N ALA A 221 7.37 17.27 10.71
CA ALA A 221 7.97 16.00 10.31
C ALA A 221 7.08 14.84 10.72
N ALA A 222 6.58 14.10 9.73
CA ALA A 222 5.48 13.16 9.93
C ALA A 222 5.85 11.70 9.77
N LEU A 223 6.91 11.38 9.02
CA LEU A 223 7.31 9.99 8.78
C LEU A 223 8.82 9.82 8.96
N ILE A 224 9.19 8.75 9.68
CA ILE A 224 10.56 8.24 9.76
C ILE A 224 10.74 7.22 8.65
N ASP A 225 11.69 7.48 7.76
CA ASP A 225 11.91 6.70 6.55
C ASP A 225 13.30 6.02 6.54
N ASN A 226 13.58 5.26 5.48
CA ASN A 226 14.72 4.33 5.39
C ASN A 226 16.04 4.88 6.00
N PRO A 227 16.74 4.07 6.83
CA PRO A 227 18.07 4.41 7.31
C PRO A 227 19.09 4.52 6.18
N THR A 228 20.10 5.38 6.38
CA THR A 228 21.11 5.65 5.36
C THR A 228 21.93 4.43 4.94
N PHE A 229 22.16 3.49 5.87
CA PHE A 229 22.96 2.28 5.65
C PHE A 229 22.51 1.13 6.57
N PHE A 230 22.70 -0.11 6.12
CA PHE A 230 22.55 -1.31 6.95
C PHE A 230 23.71 -1.45 7.97
N PRO A 231 23.51 -2.17 9.09
CA PRO A 231 22.24 -2.77 9.53
C PRO A 231 21.24 -1.70 9.97
N TRP A 232 19.95 -1.96 9.75
CA TRP A 232 18.87 -1.11 10.25
C TRP A 232 18.53 -1.50 11.69
N GLY A 233 18.29 -0.52 12.55
CA GLY A 233 17.93 -0.77 13.95
C GLY A 233 18.97 -0.28 14.96
N CYS A 234 18.86 -0.78 16.19
CA CYS A 234 19.75 -0.43 17.30
C CYS A 234 21.19 -0.92 17.12
N ASP A 235 21.41 -1.93 16.26
CA ASP A 235 22.74 -2.46 15.93
C ASP A 235 23.48 -1.62 14.87
N ALA A 236 22.83 -0.56 14.36
CA ALA A 236 23.43 0.34 13.39
C ALA A 236 24.63 1.11 13.96
N ASN A 237 25.57 1.49 13.10
CA ASN A 237 26.61 2.44 13.47
C ASN A 237 25.96 3.77 13.93
N LYS A 238 26.48 4.39 15.00
CA LYS A 238 25.99 5.66 15.55
C LYS A 238 25.94 6.83 14.54
N SER A 239 26.63 6.73 13.41
CA SER A 239 26.56 7.71 12.31
C SER A 239 25.31 7.56 11.44
N VAL A 240 24.63 6.40 11.47
CA VAL A 240 23.42 6.15 10.68
C VAL A 240 22.30 7.07 11.13
N ARG A 241 21.61 7.66 10.17
CA ARG A 241 20.40 8.45 10.38
C ARG A 241 19.28 7.89 9.52
N THR A 242 18.07 7.95 10.01
CA THR A 242 16.88 7.76 9.18
C THR A 242 16.66 8.97 8.29
N ALA A 243 15.99 8.75 7.17
CA ALA A 243 15.36 9.84 6.45
C ALA A 243 14.12 10.33 7.20
N ILE A 244 13.69 11.57 6.94
CA ILE A 244 12.36 12.04 7.35
C ILE A 244 11.61 12.59 6.15
N ILE A 245 10.30 12.35 6.15
CA ILE A 245 9.38 12.96 5.20
C ILE A 245 8.58 14.02 5.96
N LYS A 246 8.71 15.28 5.53
CA LYS A 246 7.92 16.37 6.07
C LYS A 246 6.47 16.29 5.61
N ARG A 247 5.55 16.94 6.33
CA ARG A 247 4.12 16.97 5.94
C ARG A 247 3.87 17.52 4.53
N GLY A 248 4.77 18.35 4.02
CA GLY A 248 4.76 18.81 2.62
C GLY A 248 5.31 17.81 1.59
N GLY A 249 5.62 16.57 1.98
CA GLY A 249 6.16 15.53 1.10
C GLY A 249 7.62 15.70 0.70
N LYS A 250 8.38 16.54 1.42
CA LYS A 250 9.82 16.72 1.17
C LYS A 250 10.64 15.75 2.00
N VAL A 251 11.49 14.98 1.32
CA VAL A 251 12.41 14.01 1.94
C VAL A 251 13.69 14.69 2.40
N TYR A 252 14.15 14.36 3.60
CA TYR A 252 15.44 14.76 4.15
C TYR A 252 16.22 13.51 4.58
N ARG A 253 17.12 13.05 3.71
CA ARG A 253 17.81 11.76 3.82
C ARG A 253 18.59 11.53 5.14
N TYR A 254 19.04 12.60 5.79
CA TYR A 254 19.81 12.55 7.04
C TYR A 254 19.12 13.27 8.20
N GLY A 255 17.86 13.67 8.02
CA GLY A 255 17.16 14.53 8.95
C GLY A 255 16.53 13.80 10.14
N GLY A 256 16.52 12.47 10.12
CA GLY A 256 15.83 11.65 11.11
C GLY A 256 16.69 11.19 12.28
N PRO A 257 16.06 10.57 13.29
CA PRO A 257 16.76 10.00 14.42
C PRO A 257 17.72 8.88 14.03
N PHE A 258 18.55 8.47 14.99
CA PHE A 258 19.22 7.17 14.91
C PHE A 258 18.14 6.07 14.86
N PRO A 259 18.27 5.01 14.03
CA PRO A 259 17.22 4.00 13.81
C PRO A 259 16.99 3.03 15.00
N CYS A 260 17.21 3.49 16.23
CA CYS A 260 16.80 2.81 17.46
C CYS A 260 15.70 3.66 18.11
N LEU A 261 14.47 3.36 17.74
CA LEU A 261 13.31 4.21 18.02
C LEU A 261 12.65 3.79 19.34
N THR A 262 12.05 4.75 20.05
CA THR A 262 11.56 4.55 21.42
C THR A 262 10.13 5.07 21.65
N TYR A 263 9.35 5.27 20.58
CA TYR A 263 7.94 5.62 20.73
C TYR A 263 7.11 4.40 21.13
N ALA A 264 5.92 4.66 21.70
CA ALA A 264 4.99 3.61 22.09
C ALA A 264 4.44 2.86 20.87
N THR A 265 4.26 1.56 21.02
CA THR A 265 3.79 0.63 20.00
C THR A 265 2.62 -0.20 20.52
N LEU A 266 2.00 -0.97 19.64
CA LEU A 266 0.97 -1.95 19.96
C LEU A 266 1.45 -2.93 21.03
N ARG A 267 2.74 -3.31 21.02
CA ARG A 267 3.33 -4.15 22.06
C ARG A 267 3.17 -3.53 23.45
N ASP A 268 3.48 -2.25 23.60
CA ASP A 268 3.41 -1.57 24.90
C ASP A 268 1.98 -1.58 25.44
N LEU A 269 0.98 -1.45 24.55
CA LEU A 269 -0.44 -1.54 24.90
C LEU A 269 -0.85 -2.97 25.30
N LEU A 270 -0.32 -3.99 24.61
CA LEU A 270 -0.57 -5.40 24.92
C LEU A 270 0.06 -5.79 26.26
N ASP A 271 1.31 -5.41 26.49
CA ASP A 271 2.04 -5.63 27.76
C ASP A 271 1.30 -4.95 28.93
N ALA A 272 0.91 -3.67 28.78
CA ALA A 272 0.16 -2.94 29.80
C ALA A 272 -1.22 -3.55 30.09
N SER A 273 -1.80 -4.27 29.13
CA SER A 273 -3.11 -4.93 29.26
C SER A 273 -3.02 -6.39 29.68
N GLY A 274 -1.81 -6.93 29.86
CA GLY A 274 -1.59 -8.36 30.16
C GLY A 274 -2.01 -9.30 29.03
N VAL A 275 -2.05 -8.82 27.77
CA VAL A 275 -2.39 -9.63 26.61
C VAL A 275 -1.10 -10.28 26.08
N SER A 276 -1.11 -11.61 25.94
CA SER A 276 0.05 -12.33 25.43
C SER A 276 0.28 -12.04 23.94
N TRP A 277 1.54 -11.86 23.57
CA TRP A 277 1.93 -11.64 22.19
C TRP A 277 3.33 -12.21 21.95
N LYS A 278 3.62 -12.53 20.68
CA LYS A 278 4.93 -12.96 20.21
C LYS A 278 5.15 -12.45 18.79
N PHE A 279 6.40 -12.16 18.47
CA PHE A 279 6.86 -11.86 17.12
C PHE A 279 7.81 -12.95 16.66
N TYR A 280 7.67 -13.37 15.41
CA TYR A 280 8.50 -14.39 14.78
C TYR A 280 8.99 -13.81 13.45
N ALA A 281 10.31 -13.80 13.25
CA ALA A 281 10.99 -13.36 12.03
C ALA A 281 12.20 -14.25 11.76
#